data_AF-A0A1Q6XB35-F1
#
_entry.id   AF-A0A1Q6XB35-F1
#
_cell.length_a   1.000
_cell.length_b   1.000
_cell.length_c   1.000
_cell.angle_alpha   90.00
_cell.angle_beta   90.00
_cell.angle_gamma   90.00
#
_symmetry.space_group_name_H-M   'P 1'
#
loop_
_entity.id
_entity.type
_entity.pdbx_description
1 polymer ?
#
loop_
_entity_poly.entity_id
_entity_poly.type
_entity_poly.pdbx_seq_one_letter_code
_entity_poly.pdbx_strand_id
1 'polypeptide(L)'
;MSGILSSKSIWATDARQLEDPSEIRYGFEIAQEILSDELTSADKSGQKSMHACLEIGFSEMNLVSDCSSDAYVACFCADPHSDFHYRKFGAYRIEFYLSPCQVEFPLTSRANYRHIWLEKVLYEPDLQRQALRKRLQVFRRRAEEFESLGFTFIADSMLETVLNPWVYIVKRPALAAENEWRGVFLPKMDDWWSRYETEQGIHTTLNKRGHEVRYVELVPREGILRVRSICWAQILSATLGQNKSTACYLNAVLPVCQLPFDGLFTSPPLRRLSSKVQFLD
;
A
#
# COMPACT_ATOMS: atom_id res chain seq x y z
N MET A 1 -10.85 -10.85 -15.81
CA MET A 1 -10.91 -9.69 -16.73
C MET A 1 -12.25 -8.99 -16.71
N SER A 2 -13.36 -9.70 -16.46
CA SER A 2 -14.62 -9.09 -16.01
C SER A 2 -14.38 -8.22 -14.78
N GLY A 3 -13.68 -8.70 -13.73
CA GLY A 3 -13.30 -7.98 -12.50
C GLY A 3 -13.09 -6.46 -12.62
N ILE A 4 -11.87 -5.97 -12.82
CA ILE A 4 -11.53 -4.52 -12.76
C ILE A 4 -12.37 -3.63 -13.70
N LEU A 5 -12.67 -4.08 -14.92
CA LEU A 5 -13.43 -3.29 -15.90
C LEU A 5 -14.94 -3.27 -15.62
N SER A 6 -15.49 -4.36 -15.07
CA SER A 6 -16.90 -4.41 -14.66
C SER A 6 -17.13 -3.84 -13.26
N SER A 7 -16.21 -4.06 -12.33
CA SER A 7 -16.26 -3.61 -10.94
C SER A 7 -15.81 -2.16 -10.77
N LYS A 8 -15.06 -1.62 -11.74
CA LYS A 8 -14.41 -0.30 -11.67
C LYS A 8 -13.54 -0.16 -10.40
N SER A 9 -12.94 -1.27 -9.96
CA SER A 9 -12.11 -1.37 -8.75
C SER A 9 -10.78 -2.06 -9.04
N ILE A 10 -9.73 -1.70 -8.29
CA ILE A 10 -8.43 -2.37 -8.27
C ILE A 10 -8.41 -3.28 -7.06
N TRP A 11 -7.92 -4.51 -7.20
CA TRP A 11 -7.86 -5.45 -6.07
C TRP A 11 -6.54 -5.31 -5.33
N ALA A 12 -6.61 -4.98 -4.05
CA ALA A 12 -5.49 -5.15 -3.13
C ALA A 12 -5.60 -6.55 -2.52
N THR A 13 -4.59 -7.39 -2.69
CA THR A 13 -4.59 -8.79 -2.25
C THR A 13 -3.92 -8.91 -0.89
N ASP A 14 -4.38 -9.81 -0.04
CA ASP A 14 -3.75 -10.11 1.26
C ASP A 14 -2.24 -10.36 1.07
N ALA A 15 -1.41 -9.61 1.78
CA ALA A 15 0.05 -9.63 1.65
C ALA A 15 0.65 -11.02 1.95
N ARG A 16 -0.05 -11.85 2.73
CA ARG A 16 0.32 -13.24 3.03
C ARG A 16 0.17 -14.17 1.83
N GLN A 17 -0.65 -13.77 0.87
CA GLN A 17 -1.00 -14.55 -0.31
C GLN A 17 -0.27 -14.05 -1.56
N LEU A 18 0.74 -13.18 -1.38
CA LEU A 18 1.69 -12.85 -2.43
C LEU A 18 2.39 -14.12 -2.92
N GLU A 19 2.74 -14.13 -4.21
CA GLU A 19 3.34 -15.30 -4.86
C GLU A 19 4.66 -15.76 -4.19
N ASP A 20 5.40 -14.80 -3.61
CA ASP A 20 6.62 -15.04 -2.86
C ASP A 20 6.49 -14.47 -1.43
N PRO A 21 6.13 -15.29 -0.43
CA PRO A 21 6.03 -14.85 0.96
C PRO A 21 7.39 -14.43 1.56
N SER A 22 8.51 -14.78 0.90
CA SER A 22 9.83 -14.31 1.34
C SER A 22 10.05 -12.82 1.10
N GLU A 23 9.21 -12.17 0.28
CA GLU A 23 9.24 -10.72 0.05
C GLU A 23 8.93 -9.95 1.33
N ILE A 24 7.86 -10.32 2.03
CA ILE A 24 7.46 -9.63 3.27
C ILE A 24 8.44 -9.99 4.39
N ARG A 25 8.85 -11.26 4.49
CA ARG A 25 9.82 -11.70 5.50
C ARG A 25 11.14 -10.92 5.43
N TYR A 26 11.60 -10.57 4.24
CA TYR A 26 12.81 -9.75 4.06
C TYR A 26 12.70 -8.38 4.76
N GLY A 27 11.53 -7.75 4.70
CA GLY A 27 11.27 -6.52 5.45
C GLY A 27 11.44 -6.75 6.95
N PHE A 28 10.79 -7.78 7.50
CA PHE A 28 10.93 -8.13 8.93
C PHE A 28 12.37 -8.40 9.35
N GLU A 29 13.14 -9.16 8.54
CA GLU A 29 14.56 -9.47 8.80
C GLU A 29 15.40 -8.19 9.00
N ILE A 30 15.21 -7.19 8.13
CA ILE A 30 15.95 -5.91 8.25
C ILE A 30 15.42 -5.07 9.41
N ALA A 31 14.10 -5.05 9.65
CA ALA A 31 13.54 -4.32 10.78
C ALA A 31 14.10 -4.85 12.11
N GLN A 32 14.19 -6.17 12.26
CA GLN A 32 14.77 -6.82 13.43
C GLN A 32 16.24 -6.45 13.63
N GLU A 33 17.06 -6.49 12.57
CA GLU A 33 18.47 -6.05 12.61
C GLU A 33 18.58 -4.62 13.17
N ILE A 34 17.80 -3.69 12.62
CA ILE A 34 17.85 -2.27 13.01
C ILE A 34 17.32 -2.06 14.42
N LEU A 35 16.22 -2.71 14.81
CA LEU A 35 15.67 -2.59 16.16
C LEU A 35 16.65 -3.13 17.21
N SER A 36 17.38 -4.20 16.90
CA SER A 36 18.41 -4.74 17.78
C SER A 36 19.56 -3.75 18.02
N ASP A 37 20.02 -3.08 16.95
CA ASP A 37 21.02 -2.01 17.05
C ASP A 37 20.50 -0.83 17.91
N GLU A 38 19.27 -0.39 17.66
CA GLU A 38 18.65 0.75 18.35
C GLU A 38 18.38 0.42 19.83
N LEU A 39 18.01 -0.82 20.16
CA LEU A 39 17.88 -1.31 21.54
C LEU A 39 19.20 -1.19 22.31
N THR A 40 20.27 -1.72 21.71
CA THR A 40 21.62 -1.67 22.28
C THR A 40 22.08 -0.22 22.50
N SER A 41 21.71 0.68 21.59
CA SER A 41 21.99 2.12 21.70
C SER A 41 21.16 2.80 22.81
N ALA A 42 19.87 2.48 22.90
CA ALA A 42 18.96 3.02 23.90
C ALA A 42 19.39 2.63 25.33
N ASP A 43 19.77 1.38 25.55
CA ASP A 43 20.27 0.88 26.84
C ASP A 43 21.51 1.66 27.31
N LYS A 44 22.52 1.78 26.44
CA LYS A 44 23.75 2.55 26.72
C LYS A 44 23.49 4.02 27.02
N SER A 45 22.48 4.61 26.40
CA SER A 45 22.10 6.02 26.59
C SER A 45 21.19 6.26 27.81
N GLY A 46 20.72 5.21 28.48
CA GLY A 46 19.83 5.29 29.65
C GLY A 46 18.39 5.67 29.33
N GLN A 47 17.95 5.57 28.07
CA GLN A 47 16.61 5.98 27.65
C GLN A 47 15.56 4.88 27.88
N LYS A 48 15.13 4.71 29.13
CA LYS A 48 14.24 3.62 29.56
C LYS A 48 12.90 3.56 28.81
N SER A 49 12.23 4.69 28.59
CA SER A 49 10.95 4.74 27.87
C SER A 49 11.09 4.23 26.43
N MET A 50 12.13 4.70 25.73
CA MET A 50 12.44 4.29 24.36
C MET A 50 12.88 2.83 24.29
N HIS A 51 13.68 2.38 25.25
CA HIS A 51 14.09 0.98 25.35
C HIS A 51 12.87 0.06 25.44
N ALA A 52 11.93 0.33 26.37
CA ALA A 52 10.72 -0.47 26.52
C ALA A 52 9.87 -0.50 25.23
N CYS A 53 9.74 0.64 24.53
CA CYS A 53 9.01 0.70 23.27
C CYS A 53 9.69 -0.14 22.17
N LEU A 54 11.01 -0.03 22.06
CA LEU A 54 11.80 -0.80 21.10
C LEU A 54 11.77 -2.30 21.43
N GLU A 55 11.72 -2.69 22.71
CA GLU A 55 11.61 -4.09 23.13
C GLU A 55 10.30 -4.69 22.69
N ILE A 56 9.18 -3.97 22.89
CA ILE A 56 7.87 -4.38 22.39
C ILE A 56 7.91 -4.49 20.87
N GLY A 57 8.41 -3.47 20.17
CA GLY A 57 8.52 -3.49 18.71
C GLY A 57 9.35 -4.66 18.18
N PHE A 58 10.48 -4.96 18.82
CA PHE A 58 11.35 -6.07 18.47
C PHE A 58 10.69 -7.43 18.75
N SER A 59 10.01 -7.57 19.89
CA SER A 59 9.24 -8.77 20.23
C SER A 59 8.15 -9.04 19.20
N GLU A 60 7.35 -8.02 18.84
CA GLU A 60 6.31 -8.16 17.82
C GLU A 60 6.90 -8.54 16.47
N MET A 61 8.00 -7.91 16.03
CA MET A 61 8.65 -8.27 14.77
C MET A 61 9.19 -9.72 14.79
N ASN A 62 9.54 -10.29 15.95
CA ASN A 62 9.93 -11.70 16.10
C ASN A 62 8.74 -12.66 16.09
N LEU A 63 7.63 -12.28 16.72
CA LEU A 63 6.38 -13.06 16.72
C LEU A 63 5.77 -13.15 15.32
N VAL A 64 5.96 -12.12 14.49
CA VAL A 64 5.38 -12.01 13.14
C VAL A 64 6.19 -12.79 12.08
N SER A 65 7.08 -13.72 12.48
CA SER A 65 7.82 -14.59 11.55
C SER A 65 6.94 -15.39 10.55
N ASP A 66 5.63 -15.50 10.83
CA ASP A 66 4.60 -16.11 9.97
C ASP A 66 3.80 -15.11 9.08
N CYS A 67 4.30 -13.90 8.84
CA CYS A 67 3.60 -12.88 8.02
C CYS A 67 2.19 -12.55 8.57
N SER A 68 1.98 -12.49 9.89
CA SER A 68 0.65 -12.22 10.49
C SER A 68 0.09 -10.81 10.23
N SER A 69 0.78 -10.02 9.41
CA SER A 69 0.43 -8.65 9.10
C SER A 69 -0.72 -8.61 8.07
N ASP A 70 -1.76 -7.89 8.41
CA ASP A 70 -3.09 -7.87 7.82
C ASP A 70 -3.26 -6.93 6.64
N ALA A 71 -2.16 -6.53 6.00
CA ALA A 71 -2.24 -5.65 4.86
C ALA A 71 -2.78 -6.35 3.62
N TYR A 72 -3.41 -5.52 2.82
CA TYR A 72 -3.75 -5.83 1.45
C TYR A 72 -2.92 -4.89 0.56
N VAL A 73 -2.25 -5.45 -0.44
CA VAL A 73 -1.35 -4.71 -1.32
C VAL A 73 -1.82 -4.76 -2.77
N ALA A 74 -1.76 -3.61 -3.43
CA ALA A 74 -1.90 -3.48 -4.87
C ALA A 74 -0.57 -2.97 -5.44
N CYS A 75 -0.02 -3.69 -6.41
CA CYS A 75 1.29 -3.42 -7.00
C CYS A 75 1.13 -2.62 -8.30
N PHE A 76 1.92 -1.56 -8.44
CA PHE A 76 1.95 -0.68 -9.60
C PHE A 76 3.38 -0.56 -10.12
N CYS A 77 3.54 -0.24 -11.40
CA CYS A 77 4.84 0.08 -11.97
C CYS A 77 4.79 1.48 -12.59
N ALA A 78 5.80 2.30 -12.30
CA ALA A 78 5.90 3.65 -12.88
C ALA A 78 6.45 3.64 -14.30
N ASP A 79 7.11 2.55 -14.72
CA ASP A 79 7.59 2.40 -16.10
C ASP A 79 6.47 1.83 -16.99
N PRO A 80 5.85 2.64 -17.85
CA PRO A 80 4.80 2.17 -18.75
C PRO A 80 5.31 1.13 -19.77
N HIS A 81 6.63 1.04 -19.96
CA HIS A 81 7.30 0.13 -20.90
C HIS A 81 8.01 -1.03 -20.20
N SER A 82 7.67 -1.33 -18.94
CA SER A 82 8.28 -2.45 -18.22
C SER A 82 8.00 -3.80 -18.90
N ASP A 83 9.00 -4.29 -19.64
CA ASP A 83 8.99 -5.62 -20.26
C ASP A 83 8.77 -6.73 -19.23
N PHE A 84 9.28 -6.54 -18.01
CA PHE A 84 9.08 -7.46 -16.89
C PHE A 84 7.58 -7.64 -16.59
N HIS A 85 6.86 -6.54 -16.38
CA HIS A 85 5.42 -6.59 -16.07
C HIS A 85 4.61 -7.08 -17.26
N TYR A 86 5.00 -6.69 -18.47
CA TYR A 86 4.33 -7.15 -19.68
C TYR A 86 4.48 -8.68 -19.83
N ARG A 87 5.67 -9.24 -19.61
CA ARG A 87 5.90 -10.69 -19.67
C ARG A 87 5.17 -11.42 -18.54
N LYS A 88 5.16 -10.86 -17.32
CA LYS A 88 4.60 -11.52 -16.13
C LYS A 88 3.07 -11.46 -16.08
N PHE A 89 2.47 -10.33 -16.46
CA PHE A 89 1.05 -10.04 -16.26
C PHE A 89 0.24 -9.88 -17.57
N GLY A 90 0.92 -9.63 -18.70
CA GLY A 90 0.60 -10.11 -20.07
C GLY A 90 -0.79 -9.93 -20.68
N ALA A 91 -1.70 -9.17 -20.10
CA ALA A 91 -3.07 -9.07 -20.61
C ALA A 91 -3.58 -7.62 -20.76
N TYR A 92 -3.21 -6.70 -19.86
CA TYR A 92 -3.68 -5.32 -19.87
C TYR A 92 -2.78 -4.39 -19.04
N ARG A 93 -2.83 -3.08 -19.34
CA ARG A 93 -2.15 -2.00 -18.60
C ARG A 93 -3.15 -0.90 -18.29
N ILE A 94 -3.20 -0.44 -17.04
CA ILE A 94 -3.98 0.73 -16.62
C ILE A 94 -2.98 1.79 -16.19
N GLU A 95 -3.02 2.95 -16.84
CA GLU A 95 -2.21 4.11 -16.48
C GLU A 95 -3.08 5.15 -15.78
N PHE A 96 -2.61 5.68 -14.65
CA PHE A 96 -3.21 6.81 -13.97
C PHE A 96 -2.17 7.89 -13.68
N TYR A 97 -2.60 9.14 -13.71
CA TYR A 97 -1.74 10.27 -13.35
C TYR A 97 -1.79 10.50 -11.85
N LEU A 98 -0.62 10.54 -11.21
CA LEU A 98 -0.45 11.07 -9.86
C LEU A 98 0.12 12.48 -9.99
N SER A 99 -0.59 13.48 -9.47
CA SER A 99 -0.04 14.84 -9.49
C SER A 99 1.19 14.92 -8.58
N PRO A 100 2.26 15.64 -8.96
CA PRO A 100 3.39 15.89 -8.06
C PRO A 100 2.99 16.55 -6.74
N CYS A 101 1.87 17.28 -6.73
CA CYS A 101 1.31 17.92 -5.54
C CYS A 101 0.25 17.06 -4.83
N GLN A 102 0.03 15.83 -5.29
CA GLN A 102 -0.97 14.96 -4.73
C GLN A 102 -0.47 14.36 -3.42
N VAL A 103 -1.03 14.85 -2.32
CA VAL A 103 -0.68 14.43 -0.95
C VAL A 103 -1.33 13.08 -0.60
N GLU A 104 -2.46 12.76 -1.22
CA GLU A 104 -3.26 11.57 -0.90
C GLU A 104 -3.27 10.52 -2.01
N PHE A 105 -3.23 9.25 -1.65
CA PHE A 105 -3.44 8.16 -2.59
C PHE A 105 -4.82 8.28 -3.27
N PRO A 106 -4.93 8.25 -4.62
CA PRO A 106 -6.21 8.51 -5.30
C PRO A 106 -7.22 7.39 -5.16
N LEU A 107 -6.86 6.27 -4.53
CA LEU A 107 -7.78 5.17 -4.26
C LEU A 107 -8.22 5.21 -2.80
N THR A 108 -9.42 4.70 -2.56
CA THR A 108 -9.99 4.44 -1.24
C THR A 108 -10.62 3.05 -1.25
N SER A 109 -11.08 2.57 -0.10
CA SER A 109 -11.90 1.37 -0.02
C SER A 109 -13.29 1.71 0.54
N ARG A 110 -14.25 0.83 0.26
CA ARG A 110 -15.54 0.78 0.97
C ARG A 110 -15.42 0.00 2.28
N ALA A 111 -14.40 -0.83 2.43
CA ALA A 111 -14.06 -1.48 3.68
C ALA A 111 -13.55 -0.46 4.70
N ASN A 112 -13.74 -0.72 5.99
CA ASN A 112 -13.15 0.10 7.04
C ASN A 112 -11.63 -0.11 7.09
N TYR A 113 -10.88 0.99 7.15
CA TYR A 113 -9.42 0.96 7.23
C TYR A 113 -8.89 1.93 8.26
N ARG A 114 -7.76 1.55 8.86
CA ARG A 114 -6.95 2.47 9.67
C ARG A 114 -6.06 3.33 8.76
N HIS A 115 -5.45 2.70 7.75
CA HIS A 115 -4.55 3.39 6.84
C HIS A 115 -4.69 2.89 5.40
N ILE A 116 -4.56 3.83 4.46
CA ILE A 116 -4.36 3.54 3.05
C ILE A 116 -3.37 4.54 2.46
N TRP A 117 -2.33 4.06 1.78
CA TRP A 117 -1.32 4.93 1.17
C TRP A 117 -0.69 4.28 -0.05
N LEU A 118 0.10 5.05 -0.77
CA LEU A 118 0.94 4.60 -1.88
C LEU A 118 2.37 5.02 -1.64
N GLU A 119 3.28 4.08 -1.78
CA GLU A 119 4.70 4.35 -1.59
C GLU A 119 5.57 3.57 -2.57
N LYS A 120 6.74 4.15 -2.87
CA LYS A 120 7.74 3.54 -3.73
C LYS A 120 8.43 2.40 -2.99
N VAL A 121 8.54 1.24 -3.63
CA VAL A 121 9.31 0.13 -3.06
C VAL A 121 10.80 0.46 -3.07
N LEU A 122 11.45 0.23 -1.93
CA LEU A 122 12.87 0.40 -1.70
C LEU A 122 13.60 -0.92 -1.94
N TYR A 123 14.62 -0.90 -2.80
CA TYR A 123 15.43 -2.07 -3.15
C TYR A 123 16.88 -1.97 -2.67
N GLU A 124 17.42 -0.76 -2.54
CA GLU A 124 18.82 -0.54 -2.17
C GLU A 124 19.03 -0.75 -0.66
N PRO A 125 19.90 -1.68 -0.23
CA PRO A 125 20.05 -2.05 1.18
C PRO A 125 20.42 -0.89 2.11
N ASP A 126 21.27 0.02 1.65
CA ASP A 126 21.70 1.18 2.45
C ASP A 126 20.57 2.19 2.60
N LEU A 127 19.80 2.42 1.53
CA LEU A 127 18.62 3.30 1.58
C LEU A 127 17.52 2.70 2.45
N GLN A 128 17.31 1.39 2.42
CA GLN A 128 16.37 0.68 3.29
C GLN A 128 16.70 0.94 4.76
N ARG A 129 17.96 0.70 5.15
CA ARG A 129 18.43 0.92 6.53
C ARG A 129 18.34 2.39 6.93
N GLN A 130 18.80 3.29 6.07
CA GLN A 130 18.75 4.73 6.34
C GLN A 130 17.30 5.22 6.51
N ALA A 131 16.38 4.76 5.65
CA ALA A 131 14.98 5.15 5.70
C ALA A 131 14.32 4.73 7.00
N LEU A 132 14.52 3.49 7.46
CA LEU A 132 13.94 3.03 8.73
C LEU A 132 14.52 3.77 9.93
N ARG A 133 15.85 3.90 10.00
CA ARG A 133 16.50 4.67 11.08
C ARG A 133 15.98 6.10 11.14
N LYS A 134 15.80 6.75 9.99
CA LYS A 134 15.22 8.10 9.93
C LYS A 134 13.78 8.14 10.45
N ARG A 135 12.94 7.14 10.11
CA ARG A 135 11.57 7.04 10.65
C ARG A 135 11.57 6.85 12.16
N LEU A 136 12.43 5.96 12.68
CA LEU A 136 12.60 5.75 14.13
C LEU A 136 13.09 7.01 14.85
N GLN A 137 14.01 7.77 14.27
CA GLN A 137 14.46 9.05 14.83
C GLN A 137 13.35 10.11 14.86
N VAL A 138 12.51 10.19 13.81
CA VAL A 138 11.34 11.08 13.80
C VAL A 138 10.34 10.65 14.86
N PHE A 139 10.08 9.35 14.96
CA PHE A 139 9.19 8.77 15.96
C PHE A 139 9.69 9.08 17.38
N ARG A 140 10.96 8.83 17.69
CA ARG A 140 11.58 9.11 18.98
C ARG A 140 11.40 10.56 19.43
N ARG A 141 11.61 11.52 18.53
CA ARG A 141 11.39 12.95 18.84
C ARG A 141 9.94 13.27 19.19
N ARG A 142 8.98 12.54 18.63
CA ARG A 142 7.55 12.71 18.92
C ARG A 142 7.09 11.88 20.11
N ALA A 143 7.73 10.74 20.38
CA ALA A 143 7.39 9.87 21.50
C ALA A 143 7.52 10.60 22.85
N GLU A 144 8.47 11.53 22.96
CA GLU A 144 8.61 12.44 24.11
C GLU A 144 7.35 13.27 24.37
N GLU A 145 6.60 13.63 23.31
CA GLU A 145 5.34 14.38 23.40
C GLU A 145 4.19 13.52 23.96
N PHE A 146 4.33 12.19 23.88
CA PHE A 146 3.30 11.21 24.25
C PHE A 146 3.66 10.38 25.48
N GLU A 147 4.74 10.71 26.22
CA GLU A 147 5.15 9.94 27.41
C GLU A 147 4.03 9.80 28.45
N SER A 148 3.17 10.80 28.56
CA SER A 148 2.01 10.80 29.46
C SER A 148 0.94 9.75 29.12
N LEU A 149 0.91 9.26 27.88
CA LEU A 149 -0.02 8.23 27.41
C LEU A 149 0.46 6.80 27.73
N GLY A 150 1.70 6.65 28.21
CA GLY A 150 2.29 5.37 28.59
C GLY A 150 3.01 4.65 27.45
N PHE A 151 3.98 3.80 27.81
CA PHE A 151 4.88 3.15 26.85
C PHE A 151 4.17 2.16 25.91
N THR A 152 3.08 1.52 26.35
CA THR A 152 2.30 0.61 25.49
C THR A 152 1.69 1.35 24.31
N PHE A 153 1.05 2.51 24.56
CA PHE A 153 0.50 3.35 23.51
C PHE A 153 1.57 3.82 22.51
N ILE A 154 2.74 4.20 23.02
CA ILE A 154 3.87 4.61 22.19
C ILE A 154 4.35 3.42 21.34
N ALA A 155 4.49 2.23 21.93
CA ALA A 155 4.89 1.04 21.19
C ALA A 155 3.89 0.67 20.09
N ASP A 156 2.59 0.70 20.38
CA ASP A 156 1.53 0.46 19.40
C ASP A 156 1.61 1.49 18.26
N SER A 157 1.78 2.77 18.59
CA SER A 157 1.95 3.83 17.60
C SER A 157 3.20 3.62 16.74
N MET A 158 4.30 3.13 17.30
CA MET A 158 5.51 2.79 16.54
C MET A 158 5.26 1.65 15.56
N LEU A 159 4.57 0.60 16.00
CA LEU A 159 4.20 -0.53 15.16
C LEU A 159 3.33 -0.07 14.00
N GLU A 160 2.29 0.72 14.27
CA GLU A 160 1.33 1.18 13.27
C GLU A 160 1.90 2.19 12.28
N THR A 161 2.73 3.14 12.74
CA THR A 161 3.15 4.29 11.92
C THR A 161 4.55 4.16 11.34
N VAL A 162 5.39 3.31 11.92
CA VAL A 162 6.78 3.13 11.50
C VAL A 162 7.01 1.75 10.92
N LEU A 163 6.82 0.70 11.72
CA LEU A 163 7.30 -0.64 11.39
C LEU A 163 6.39 -1.32 10.36
N ASN A 164 5.09 -1.40 10.63
CA ASN A 164 4.13 -2.03 9.71
C ASN A 164 4.14 -1.37 8.33
N PRO A 165 4.08 -0.04 8.18
CA PRO A 165 4.11 0.56 6.85
C PRO A 165 5.42 0.31 6.11
N TRP A 166 6.53 0.19 6.85
CA TRP A 166 7.86 0.04 6.29
C TRP A 166 8.10 -1.37 5.74
N VAL A 167 7.67 -2.43 6.44
CA VAL A 167 7.90 -3.82 5.97
C VAL A 167 7.26 -4.11 4.61
N TYR A 168 6.14 -3.44 4.29
CA TYR A 168 5.46 -3.65 3.01
C TYR A 168 6.11 -2.93 1.84
N ILE A 169 7.02 -1.98 2.05
CA ILE A 169 7.64 -1.20 0.97
C ILE A 169 9.10 -1.58 0.74
N VAL A 170 9.59 -2.63 1.40
CA VAL A 170 10.99 -3.08 1.31
C VAL A 170 11.04 -4.38 0.54
N LYS A 171 12.01 -4.51 -0.37
CA LYS A 171 12.13 -5.67 -1.24
C LYS A 171 13.60 -5.98 -1.54
N ARG A 172 13.90 -7.26 -1.81
CA ARG A 172 15.27 -7.72 -2.07
C ARG A 172 15.86 -7.01 -3.31
N PRO A 173 17.15 -6.66 -3.33
CA PRO A 173 17.79 -5.98 -4.47
C PRO A 173 17.65 -6.73 -5.80
N ALA A 174 17.62 -8.07 -5.76
CA ALA A 174 17.44 -8.92 -6.93
C ALA A 174 16.12 -8.66 -7.69
N LEU A 175 15.13 -8.03 -7.04
CA LEU A 175 13.83 -7.69 -7.62
C LEU A 175 13.74 -6.22 -8.03
N ALA A 176 14.85 -5.46 -8.05
CA ALA A 176 14.86 -4.05 -8.43
C ALA A 176 14.33 -3.79 -9.84
N ALA A 177 14.43 -4.76 -10.74
CA ALA A 177 13.89 -4.69 -12.11
C ALA A 177 12.35 -4.52 -12.14
N GLU A 178 11.65 -4.85 -11.06
CA GLU A 178 10.20 -4.63 -10.97
C GLU A 178 9.85 -3.14 -10.85
N ASN A 179 10.72 -2.34 -10.25
CA ASN A 179 10.51 -0.90 -10.09
C ASN A 179 9.10 -0.58 -9.54
N GLU A 180 8.70 -1.32 -8.51
CA GLU A 180 7.34 -1.38 -8.00
C GLU A 180 6.97 -0.16 -7.14
N TRP A 181 5.69 0.18 -7.13
CA TRP A 181 5.02 1.04 -6.15
C TRP A 181 3.90 0.22 -5.51
N ARG A 182 3.70 0.36 -4.20
CA ARG A 182 2.68 -0.40 -3.48
C ARG A 182 1.62 0.52 -2.91
N GLY A 183 0.38 0.29 -3.34
CA GLY A 183 -0.80 0.76 -2.61
C GLY A 183 -1.05 -0.20 -1.46
N VAL A 184 -0.89 0.26 -0.23
CA VAL A 184 -1.05 -0.57 0.97
C VAL A 184 -2.33 -0.16 1.67
N PHE A 185 -3.14 -1.14 2.02
CA PHE A 185 -4.37 -1.01 2.78
C PHE A 185 -4.23 -1.80 4.08
N LEU A 186 -4.50 -1.13 5.20
CA LEU A 186 -4.55 -1.74 6.52
C LEU A 186 -5.98 -1.68 7.06
N PRO A 187 -6.66 -2.83 7.26
CA PRO A 187 -8.05 -2.85 7.73
C PRO A 187 -8.16 -2.25 9.14
N LYS A 188 -9.36 -1.81 9.53
CA LYS A 188 -9.58 -1.37 10.91
C LYS A 188 -9.63 -2.61 11.83
N MET A 189 -8.85 -2.60 12.91
CA MET A 189 -8.93 -3.62 13.96
C MET A 189 -10.04 -3.22 14.95
N ASP A 190 -10.75 -4.20 15.49
CA ASP A 190 -11.70 -3.95 16.57
C ASP A 190 -10.97 -3.65 17.89
N ASP A 191 -11.70 -3.07 18.84
CA ASP A 191 -11.17 -2.67 20.16
C ASP A 191 -10.62 -3.86 20.99
N TRP A 192 -10.81 -5.10 20.53
CA TRP A 192 -10.39 -6.33 21.19
C TRP A 192 -9.08 -6.90 20.63
N TRP A 193 -8.35 -6.13 19.80
CA TRP A 193 -7.02 -6.45 19.22
C TRP A 193 -6.91 -7.85 18.58
N SER A 194 -8.04 -8.48 18.26
CA SER A 194 -8.08 -9.89 17.88
C SER A 194 -9.07 -10.20 16.77
N ARG A 195 -9.93 -9.25 16.37
CA ARG A 195 -10.82 -9.43 15.22
C ARG A 195 -10.89 -8.16 14.39
N TYR A 196 -10.96 -8.32 13.07
CA TYR A 196 -11.26 -7.18 12.20
C TYR A 196 -12.69 -6.76 12.46
N GLU A 197 -12.93 -5.44 12.55
CA GLU A 197 -14.25 -4.85 12.79
C GLU A 197 -15.14 -5.13 11.57
N THR A 198 -15.66 -6.37 11.50
CA THR A 198 -16.37 -7.01 10.39
C THR A 198 -15.61 -7.12 9.06
N GLU A 199 -15.67 -8.29 8.42
CA GLU A 199 -15.19 -8.57 7.05
C GLU A 199 -15.88 -7.73 5.95
N GLN A 200 -16.57 -6.65 6.30
CA GLN A 200 -17.26 -5.79 5.36
C GLN A 200 -16.24 -5.19 4.36
N GLY A 201 -16.38 -5.60 3.10
CA GLY A 201 -15.52 -5.17 2.00
C GLY A 201 -14.21 -5.96 1.86
N ILE A 202 -13.97 -6.98 2.69
CA ILE A 202 -12.99 -8.03 2.41
C ILE A 202 -13.72 -9.14 1.66
N HIS A 203 -13.21 -9.47 0.49
CA HIS A 203 -13.79 -10.44 -0.42
C HIS A 203 -12.89 -11.66 -0.55
N THR A 204 -13.50 -12.79 -0.88
CA THR A 204 -12.80 -14.04 -1.15
C THR A 204 -13.12 -14.51 -2.56
N THR A 205 -12.11 -14.96 -3.30
CA THR A 205 -12.26 -15.57 -4.63
C THR A 205 -11.27 -16.72 -4.81
N LEU A 206 -11.34 -17.41 -5.94
CA LEU A 206 -10.37 -18.44 -6.31
C LEU A 206 -9.41 -17.90 -7.36
N ASN A 207 -8.10 -18.09 -7.16
CA ASN A 207 -7.10 -17.79 -8.18
C ASN A 207 -7.14 -18.82 -9.33
N LYS A 208 -6.32 -18.62 -10.36
CA LYS A 208 -6.22 -19.52 -11.52
C LYS A 208 -5.85 -20.97 -11.16
N ARG A 209 -5.26 -21.21 -9.99
CA ARG A 209 -4.88 -22.52 -9.47
C ARG A 209 -5.96 -23.14 -8.55
N GLY A 210 -7.10 -22.46 -8.38
CA GLY A 210 -8.18 -22.91 -7.50
C GLY A 210 -7.92 -22.67 -6.01
N HIS A 211 -6.89 -21.90 -5.64
CA HIS A 211 -6.64 -21.55 -4.24
C HIS A 211 -7.44 -20.31 -3.86
N GLU A 212 -7.92 -20.31 -2.62
CA GLU A 212 -8.61 -19.18 -2.03
C GLU A 212 -7.68 -17.96 -1.91
N VAL A 213 -8.16 -16.80 -2.36
CA VAL A 213 -7.49 -15.51 -2.29
C VAL A 213 -8.43 -14.47 -1.74
N ARG A 214 -7.96 -13.75 -0.71
CA ARG A 214 -8.64 -12.63 -0.07
C ARG A 214 -8.16 -11.32 -0.69
N TYR A 215 -9.10 -10.43 -0.95
CA TYR A 215 -8.80 -9.13 -1.51
C TYR A 215 -9.77 -8.05 -1.00
N VAL A 216 -9.34 -6.80 -1.09
CA VAL A 216 -10.15 -5.61 -0.85
C VAL A 216 -10.24 -4.82 -2.15
N GLU A 217 -11.43 -4.29 -2.42
CA GLU A 217 -11.65 -3.42 -3.57
C GLU A 217 -11.20 -1.99 -3.28
N LEU A 218 -10.19 -1.54 -4.01
CA LEU A 218 -9.76 -0.16 -4.07
C LEU A 218 -10.50 0.55 -5.20
N VAL A 219 -11.28 1.56 -4.86
CA VAL A 219 -12.06 2.36 -5.80
C VAL A 219 -11.47 3.77 -5.91
N PRO A 220 -11.60 4.44 -7.07
CA PRO A 220 -11.22 5.85 -7.19
C PRO A 220 -11.91 6.70 -6.13
N ARG A 221 -11.15 7.58 -5.46
CA ARG A 221 -11.72 8.72 -4.75
C ARG A 221 -12.34 9.65 -5.81
N GLU A 222 -13.55 10.13 -5.55
CA GLU A 222 -14.28 10.99 -6.49
C GLU A 222 -13.41 12.18 -6.93
N GLY A 223 -13.26 12.37 -8.24
CA GLY A 223 -12.49 13.48 -8.82
C GLY A 223 -10.97 13.35 -8.79
N ILE A 224 -10.38 12.31 -8.18
CA ILE A 224 -8.93 12.23 -7.96
C ILE A 224 -8.22 11.33 -8.99
N LEU A 225 -8.75 10.14 -9.30
CA LEU A 225 -8.07 9.22 -10.23
C LEU A 225 -8.37 9.58 -11.68
N ARG A 226 -7.35 10.06 -12.40
CA ARG A 226 -7.42 10.30 -13.86
C ARG A 226 -6.77 9.14 -14.60
N VAL A 227 -7.60 8.23 -15.12
CA VAL A 227 -7.13 7.17 -16.01
C VAL A 227 -6.67 7.79 -17.32
N ARG A 228 -5.40 7.60 -17.65
CA ARG A 228 -4.78 8.11 -18.88
C ARG A 228 -5.04 7.20 -20.06
N SER A 229 -4.86 5.90 -19.86
CA SER A 229 -5.07 4.89 -20.91
C SER A 229 -5.29 3.51 -20.31
N ILE A 230 -6.08 2.71 -21.03
CA ILE A 230 -6.19 1.26 -20.81
C ILE A 230 -5.69 0.58 -22.08
N CYS A 231 -4.57 -0.12 -22.00
CA CYS A 231 -4.00 -0.85 -23.13
C CYS A 231 -4.20 -2.35 -22.96
N TRP A 232 -4.56 -3.03 -24.03
CA TRP A 232 -4.65 -4.48 -24.06
C TRP A 232 -3.39 -5.05 -24.66
N ALA A 233 -2.80 -6.04 -24.01
CA ALA A 233 -1.84 -6.89 -24.68
C ALA A 233 -2.64 -7.79 -25.62
N GLN A 234 -2.55 -7.56 -26.93
CA GLN A 234 -2.83 -8.66 -27.85
C GLN A 234 -1.84 -9.75 -27.49
N ILE A 235 -2.33 -10.87 -26.95
CA ILE A 235 -1.54 -12.10 -26.90
C ILE A 235 -1.14 -12.33 -28.36
N LEU A 236 0.12 -12.04 -28.69
CA LEU A 236 0.72 -12.37 -29.97
C LEU A 236 0.68 -13.89 -30.05
N SER A 237 -0.43 -14.41 -30.60
CA SER A 237 -0.53 -15.81 -30.95
C SER A 237 0.52 -16.03 -32.04
N ALA A 238 1.54 -16.82 -31.70
CA ALA A 238 2.51 -17.41 -32.60
C ALA A 238 1.88 -18.34 -33.68
N THR A 239 0.61 -18.11 -34.03
CA THR A 239 -0.21 -18.99 -34.87
C THR A 239 -0.76 -18.32 -36.13
N LEU A 240 -0.61 -16.99 -36.27
CA LEU A 240 -1.01 -16.28 -37.48
C LEU A 240 0.09 -15.29 -37.82
N GLY A 241 0.95 -15.66 -38.76
CA GLY A 241 2.04 -14.82 -39.27
C GLY A 241 1.53 -13.56 -39.97
N GLN A 242 0.99 -12.61 -39.21
CA GLN A 242 0.57 -11.32 -39.70
C GLN A 242 0.95 -10.22 -38.68
N ASN A 243 1.95 -9.43 -39.07
CA ASN A 243 2.17 -8.10 -38.53
C ASN A 243 0.91 -7.25 -38.74
N LYS A 244 0.25 -6.84 -37.66
CA LYS A 244 -0.59 -5.63 -37.62
C LYS A 244 -0.73 -5.17 -36.18
N SER A 245 0.05 -4.15 -35.82
CA SER A 245 -0.16 -3.36 -34.62
C SER A 245 -1.47 -2.58 -34.76
N THR A 246 -2.45 -2.85 -33.92
CA THR A 246 -3.61 -1.97 -33.77
C THR A 246 -3.77 -1.63 -32.29
N ALA A 247 -3.17 -0.51 -31.89
CA ALA A 247 -3.42 0.10 -30.59
C ALA A 247 -4.79 0.79 -30.62
N CYS A 248 -5.78 0.25 -29.90
CA CYS A 248 -7.02 0.98 -29.63
C CYS A 248 -6.78 1.94 -28.45
N TYR A 249 -6.68 3.23 -28.74
CA TYR A 249 -6.71 4.30 -27.74
C TYR A 249 -8.15 4.61 -27.37
N LEU A 250 -8.62 4.15 -26.21
CA LEU A 250 -9.82 4.70 -25.59
C LEU A 250 -9.38 5.83 -24.66
N ASN A 251 -9.29 7.05 -25.20
CA ASN A 251 -9.22 8.28 -24.42
C ASN A 251 -10.60 8.53 -23.81
N ALA A 252 -10.92 7.88 -22.69
CA ALA A 252 -12.08 8.26 -21.90
C ALA A 252 -11.69 9.48 -21.03
N VAL A 253 -11.86 10.68 -21.56
CA VAL A 253 -11.83 11.91 -20.77
C VAL A 253 -13.13 11.94 -19.96
N LEU A 254 -13.08 11.51 -18.70
CA LEU A 254 -14.18 11.77 -17.76
C LEU A 254 -14.16 13.28 -17.43
N PRO A 255 -15.33 13.94 -17.36
CA PRO A 255 -15.41 15.39 -17.31
C PRO A 255 -14.68 15.97 -16.10
N VAL A 256 -13.89 16.99 -16.40
CA VAL A 256 -13.07 17.75 -15.47
C VAL A 256 -13.98 18.70 -14.68
N CYS A 257 -14.18 18.47 -13.39
CA CYS A 257 -14.64 19.52 -12.50
C CYS A 257 -13.42 20.29 -11.98
N GLN A 258 -13.20 21.49 -12.51
CA GLN A 258 -12.31 22.48 -11.89
C GLN A 258 -13.07 23.14 -10.75
N LEU A 259 -12.48 23.16 -9.55
CA LEU A 259 -12.89 24.05 -8.47
C LEU A 259 -11.66 24.80 -7.93
N PRO A 260 -11.83 26.07 -7.51
CA PRO A 260 -10.74 26.99 -7.28
C PRO A 260 -10.00 26.66 -5.97
N PHE A 261 -8.72 26.98 -6.01
CA PHE A 261 -7.74 26.80 -4.96
C PHE A 261 -7.87 27.93 -3.94
N ASP A 262 -8.13 27.61 -2.67
CA ASP A 262 -7.86 28.51 -1.53
C ASP A 262 -7.69 27.69 -0.24
N GLY A 263 -6.54 27.85 0.42
CA GLY A 263 -6.43 27.79 1.89
C GLY A 263 -6.11 26.45 2.58
N LEU A 264 -4.84 26.32 2.98
CA LEU A 264 -4.30 25.90 4.29
C LEU A 264 -5.07 24.93 5.21
N PHE A 265 -4.30 23.95 5.71
CA PHE A 265 -4.42 23.23 6.99
C PHE A 265 -5.47 23.78 7.96
N THR A 266 -6.61 23.10 8.05
CA THR A 266 -7.35 22.73 9.27
C THR A 266 -8.58 21.94 8.81
N SER A 267 -8.94 20.86 9.52
CA SER A 267 -10.21 20.16 9.29
C SER A 267 -11.35 20.93 9.97
N PRO A 268 -12.46 21.24 9.27
CA PRO A 268 -13.76 21.31 9.93
C PRO A 268 -14.87 20.59 9.12
N PRO A 269 -16.10 20.45 9.67
CA PRO A 269 -16.88 19.22 9.60
C PRO A 269 -17.69 19.06 8.31
N LEU A 270 -17.99 17.79 8.00
CA LEU A 270 -18.88 17.33 6.94
C LEU A 270 -20.21 18.11 6.92
N ARG A 271 -20.38 19.01 5.94
CA ARG A 271 -21.69 19.44 5.47
C ARG A 271 -22.04 18.67 4.20
N ARG A 272 -23.12 17.89 4.27
CA ARG A 272 -23.73 17.22 3.12
C ARG A 272 -24.11 18.26 2.07
N LEU A 273 -23.46 18.22 0.90
CA LEU A 273 -23.99 18.81 -0.32
C LEU A 273 -24.65 17.70 -1.12
N SER A 274 -25.98 17.76 -1.18
CA SER A 274 -26.76 16.96 -2.11
C SER A 274 -26.60 17.55 -3.51
N SER A 275 -26.16 16.74 -4.47
CA SER A 275 -26.46 17.02 -5.87
C SER A 275 -26.91 15.71 -6.51
N LYS A 276 -28.19 15.71 -6.93
CA LYS A 276 -28.81 14.66 -7.72
C LYS A 276 -28.16 14.68 -9.10
N VAL A 277 -27.65 13.55 -9.56
CA VAL A 277 -27.29 13.36 -10.98
C VAL A 277 -28.38 12.52 -11.62
N GLN A 278 -29.10 13.12 -12.57
CA GLN A 278 -29.96 12.41 -13.52
C GLN A 278 -29.10 11.93 -14.69
N PHE A 279 -29.34 10.70 -15.14
CA PHE A 279 -28.77 10.15 -16.36
C PHE A 279 -29.80 10.29 -17.49
N LEU A 280 -29.36 10.79 -18.64
CA LEU A 280 -30.08 10.62 -19.91
C LEU A 280 -29.47 9.40 -20.60
N ASP A 281 -30.35 8.53 -21.08
CA ASP A 281 -30.10 7.21 -21.67
C ASP A 281 -29.08 7.20 -22.83
#